data_AF-A0A8J4VY34-F1
#
_entry.id   AF-A0A8J4VY34-F1
#
_cell.length_a   1.000
_cell.length_b   1.000
_cell.length_c   1.000
_cell.angle_alpha   90.00
_cell.angle_beta   90.00
_cell.angle_gamma   90.00
#
_symmetry.space_group_name_H-M   'P 1'
#
loop_
_entity.id
_entity.type
_entity.pdbx_description
1 polymer ?
#
loop_
_entity_poly.entity_id
_entity_poly.type
_entity_poly.pdbx_seq_one_letter_code
_entity_poly.pdbx_strand_id
1 'polypeptide(L)' 'MSPDYDKNRLAMAVICHIIEHCGWLNVHIVPPHGAVFEIRVADGYGARWSKDGCKFIGFLEPYMEDGHLKGWKH' A
#
# COMPACT_ATOMS: atom_id res chain seq x y z
N MET A 1 -17.50 17.71 9.28
CA MET A 1 -17.05 16.39 8.79
C MET A 1 -16.32 15.70 9.92
N SER A 2 -16.42 14.37 10.05
CA SER A 2 -15.69 13.65 11.09
C SER A 2 -14.21 13.57 10.72
N PRO A 3 -13.29 13.52 11.70
CA PRO A 3 -11.87 13.30 11.44
C PRO A 3 -11.58 12.06 10.58
N ASP A 4 -12.42 11.02 10.67
CA ASP A 4 -12.28 9.80 9.88
C ASP A 4 -12.66 9.98 8.42
N TYR A 5 -13.58 10.88 8.10
CA TYR A 5 -13.90 11.22 6.72
C TYR A 5 -12.69 11.83 6.01
N ASP A 6 -12.00 12.78 6.66
CA ASP A 6 -10.83 13.43 6.09
C ASP A 6 -9.66 12.47 5.91
N LYS A 7 -9.45 11.54 6.85
CA LYS A 7 -8.47 10.46 6.72
C LYS A 7 -8.78 9.55 5.52
N ASN A 8 -10.04 9.14 5.36
CA ASN A 8 -10.44 8.30 4.23
C ASN A 8 -10.31 9.03 2.89
N ARG A 9 -10.63 10.32 2.85
CA ARG A 9 -10.45 11.17 1.66
C ARG A 9 -8.97 11.25 1.28
N LEU A 10 -8.08 11.48 2.25
CA LEU A 10 -6.64 11.52 2.02
C LEU A 10 -6.11 10.15 1.57
N ALA A 11 -6.52 9.07 2.24
CA ALA A 11 -6.12 7.72 1.88
C ALA A 11 -6.54 7.37 0.44
N MET A 12 -7.74 7.75 0.02
CA MET A 12 -8.21 7.55 -1.35
C MET A 12 -7.37 8.33 -2.36
N ALA A 13 -7.01 9.58 -2.05
CA ALA A 13 -6.14 10.37 -2.91
C ALA A 13 -4.75 9.72 -3.10
N VAL A 14 -4.18 9.16 -2.02
CA VAL A 14 -2.92 8.41 -2.08
C VAL A 14 -3.06 7.13 -2.92
N ILE A 15 -4.16 6.39 -2.76
CA ILE A 15 -4.45 5.20 -3.58
C ILE A 15 -4.54 5.55 -5.06
N CYS A 16 -5.28 6.61 -5.42
CA CYS A 16 -5.37 7.09 -6.79
C CYS A 16 -3.98 7.42 -7.36
N HIS A 17 -3.16 8.14 -6.60
CA HIS A 17 -1.79 8.46 -7.00
C HIS A 17 -0.93 7.20 -7.24
N ILE A 18 -1.00 6.20 -6.35
CA ILE A 18 -0.26 4.94 -6.51
C ILE A 18 -0.68 4.18 -7.77
N ILE A 19 -1.98 4.17 -8.07
CA ILE A 19 -2.53 3.51 -9.27
C ILE A 19 -2.11 4.27 -10.54
N GLU A 20 -2.22 5.60 -10.54
CA GLU A 20 -1.86 6.46 -11.68
C GLU A 20 -0.35 6.40 -12.00
N HIS A 21 0.50 6.31 -10.97
CA HIS A 21 1.96 6.25 -11.10
C HIS A 21 2.52 4.84 -10.92
N CYS A 22 1.70 3.81 -11.15
CA CYS A 22 2.09 2.41 -11.04
C CYS A 22 3.33 2.11 -11.88
N GLY A 23 4.46 1.84 -11.22
CA GLY A 23 5.68 1.34 -11.84
C GLY A 23 5.78 -0.18 -11.82
N TRP A 24 5.07 -0.83 -10.90
CA TRP A 24 5.06 -2.27 -10.75
C TRP A 24 3.76 -2.76 -10.13
N LEU A 25 3.24 -3.90 -10.60
CA LEU A 25 2.12 -4.61 -10.00
C LEU A 25 2.38 -6.11 -10.00
N ASN A 26 1.90 -6.81 -8.98
CA ASN A 26 2.02 -8.26 -8.91
C ASN A 26 1.04 -8.90 -7.93
N VAL A 27 0.74 -10.18 -8.16
CA VAL A 27 0.09 -11.06 -7.18
C VAL A 27 1.12 -12.07 -6.70
N HIS A 28 1.39 -12.11 -5.39
CA HIS A 28 2.36 -13.04 -4.81
C HIS A 28 1.96 -13.52 -3.42
N ILE A 29 2.60 -14.59 -2.96
CA ILE A 29 2.34 -15.18 -1.63
C ILE A 29 3.23 -14.49 -0.60
N VAL A 30 2.61 -13.98 0.46
CA VAL A 30 3.27 -13.49 1.67
C VAL A 30 3.03 -14.51 2.78
N PRO A 31 4.02 -15.33 3.17
CA PRO A 31 3.87 -16.24 4.30
C PRO A 31 3.75 -15.47 5.64
N PRO A 32 2.90 -15.90 6.59
CA PRO A 32 1.93 -17.00 6.51
C PRO A 32 0.57 -16.59 5.92
N HIS A 33 0.42 -15.33 5.49
CA HIS A 33 -0.84 -14.66 5.15
C HIS A 33 -1.45 -15.02 3.78
N GLY A 34 -0.73 -15.74 2.92
CA GLY A 34 -1.24 -16.20 1.63
C GLY A 34 -1.07 -15.17 0.51
N ALA A 35 -1.88 -15.30 -0.55
CA ALA A 35 -1.75 -14.47 -1.75
C ALA A 35 -2.30 -13.06 -1.57
N VAL A 36 -1.55 -12.05 -2.02
CA VAL A 36 -1.91 -10.63 -1.98
C VAL A 36 -1.68 -9.99 -3.34
N PHE A 37 -2.42 -8.91 -3.62
CA PHE A 37 -2.19 -8.05 -4.78
C PHE A 37 -1.48 -6.78 -4.33
N GLU A 38 -0.40 -6.41 -5.00
CA GLU A 38 0.38 -5.20 -4.69
C GLU A 38 0.58 -4.34 -5.93
N ILE A 39 0.52 -3.02 -5.72
CA ILE A 39 0.92 -1.99 -6.67
C ILE A 39 1.98 -1.13 -5.99
N ARG A 40 3.05 -0.81 -6.72
CA ARG A 40 4.13 0.06 -6.27
C ARG A 40 4.46 1.13 -7.31
N VAL A 41 4.85 2.30 -6.83
CA VAL A 41 5.45 3.37 -7.63
C VAL A 41 6.97 3.18 -7.71
N ALA A 42 7.64 3.93 -8.58
CA ALA A 42 9.08 3.79 -8.83
C ALA A 42 9.95 3.92 -7.56
N ASP A 43 9.54 4.78 -6.63
CA ASP A 43 10.27 5.02 -5.37
C ASP A 43 10.04 3.93 -4.30
N GLY A 44 9.28 2.88 -4.63
CA GLY A 44 9.08 1.70 -3.78
C GLY A 44 7.86 1.79 -2.85
N TYR A 45 7.26 2.97 -2.67
CA TYR A 45 5.96 3.10 -1.99
C TYR A 45 4.87 2.31 -2.72
N GLY A 46 3.85 1.88 -2.00
CA GLY A 46 2.76 1.13 -2.62
C GLY A 46 1.55 0.89 -1.75
N ALA A 47 0.67 0.04 -2.24
CA ALA A 47 -0.55 -0.37 -1.58
C ALA A 47 -0.79 -1.86 -1.82
N ARG A 48 -1.44 -2.50 -0.83
CA ARG A 48 -1.74 -3.93 -0.84
C ARG A 48 -3.23 -4.17 -0.69
N TRP A 49 -3.72 -5.16 -1.43
CA TRP A 49 -5.07 -5.67 -1.35
C TRP A 49 -5.10 -7.19 -1.17
N SER A 50 -6.26 -7.72 -0.82
CA SER A 50 -6.57 -9.15 -1.02
C SER A 50 -6.31 -9.56 -2.47
N LYS A 51 -6.04 -10.85 -2.69
CA LYS A 51 -5.75 -11.41 -4.03
C LYS A 51 -6.76 -10.98 -5.11
N ASP A 52 -8.03 -10.84 -4.76
CA ASP A 52 -9.11 -10.45 -5.67
C ASP A 52 -9.24 -8.92 -5.87
N GLY A 53 -8.42 -8.12 -5.20
CA GLY A 53 -8.45 -6.65 -5.24
C GLY A 53 -9.57 -6.00 -4.42
N CYS A 54 -10.45 -6.79 -3.79
CA CYS A 54 -11.67 -6.27 -3.18
C CYS A 54 -11.45 -5.60 -1.81
N LYS A 55 -10.42 -6.00 -1.07
CA LYS A 55 -10.16 -5.51 0.30
C LYS A 55 -8.80 -4.85 0.37
N PHE A 56 -8.79 -3.56 0.71
CA PHE A 56 -7.57 -2.84 1.03
C PHE A 56 -6.98 -3.38 2.34
N ILE A 57 -5.70 -3.76 2.31
CA ILE A 57 -4.97 -4.28 3.47
C ILE A 57 -4.15 -3.16 4.11
N GLY A 58 -3.47 -2.34 3.32
CA GLY A 58 -2.65 -1.25 3.83
C GLY A 58 -1.67 -0.67 2.81
N PHE A 59 -1.06 0.44 3.19
CA PHE A 59 0.05 1.06 2.45
C PHE A 59 1.37 0.31 2.72
N LEU A 60 2.31 0.46 1.79
CA LEU A 60 3.62 -0.18 1.79
C LEU A 60 4.71 0.89 1.71
N GLU A 61 5.68 0.79 2.59
CA GLU A 61 6.91 1.57 2.52
C GLU A 61 7.90 0.97 1.51
N PRO A 62 8.88 1.76 1.04
CA PRO A 62 10.03 1.27 0.30
C PRO A 62 10.83 0.26 1.13
N TYR A 63 11.50 -0.67 0.46
CA TYR A 63 12.43 -1.56 1.12
C TYR A 63 13.64 -0.74 1.61
N MET A 64 13.79 -0.65 2.94
CA MET A 64 14.91 0.03 3.58
C MET A 64 15.60 -0.92 4.54
N GLU A 65 16.93 -0.90 4.53
CA GLU A 65 17.73 -1.54 5.58
C GLU A 65 17.32 -0.94 6.94
N ASP A 66 16.90 -1.82 7.85
CA ASP A 66 16.34 -1.49 9.17
C ASP A 66 15.07 -0.61 9.15
N GLY A 67 14.27 -0.64 8.08
CA GLY A 67 13.04 0.16 7.98
C GLY A 67 12.06 -0.05 9.15
N HIS A 68 11.99 -1.28 9.67
CA HIS A 68 11.17 -1.62 10.84
C HIS A 68 11.63 -0.95 12.15
N LEU A 69 12.93 -0.66 12.30
CA LEU A 69 13.51 0.01 13.48
C LEU A 69 13.36 1.54 13.43
N LYS A 70 13.21 2.11 12.24
CA LYS A 70 13.17 3.56 12.01
C LYS A 70 11.79 4.19 12.23
N GLY A 71 10.78 3.39 12.56
CA GLY A 71 9.40 3.83 12.70
C GLY A 71 8.80 4.16 11.34
N TRP A 72 7.74 3.43 10.98
CA TRP A 72 7.02 3.60 9.73
C TRP A 72 6.44 5.02 9.65
N LYS A 73 6.96 5.86 8.74
CA LYS A 73 6.46 7.21 8.52
C LYS A 73 5.25 7.14 7.58
N HIS A 74 4.08 6.99 8.18
CA HIS A 74 2.79 7.13 7.49
C HIS A 74 2.45 8.59 7.23
#